data_AF-A0A015XGR1-F1
#
_entry.id   AF-A0A015XGR1-F1
#
_cell.length_a   1.000
_cell.length_b   1.000
_cell.length_c   1.000
_cell.angle_alpha   90.00
_cell.angle_beta   90.00
_cell.angle_gamma   90.00
#
_symmetry.space_group_name_H-M   'P 1'
#
loop_
_entity.id
_entity.type
_entity.pdbx_description
1 polymer ?
#
loop_
_entity_poly.entity_id
_entity_poly.type
_entity_poly.pdbx_seq_one_letter_code
_entity_poly.pdbx_strand_id
1 'polypeptide(L)'
;MTAKELSKLITTGRKLKKFIKETLPKIREEYQRHGNNGIDKHTDGFGRRESIQSMNISNLCYSSFSGSCGSGDTYSDIANMDTDLMKEYFIRYLNGHKDEIMEGVADLMINDAKSNQENAIKEIDEYKNSLLKLLEE
;
A
#
# COMPACT_ATOMS: atom_id res chain seq x y z
N MET A 1 12.78 10.00 9.12
CA MET A 1 12.93 9.02 8.03
C MET A 1 14.38 9.03 7.60
N THR A 2 15.02 7.88 7.57
CA THR A 2 16.43 7.77 7.16
C THR A 2 16.57 7.84 5.64
N ALA A 3 17.75 8.15 5.13
CA ALA A 3 18.02 8.12 3.69
C ALA A 3 17.73 6.75 3.04
N LYS A 4 18.00 5.66 3.77
CA LYS A 4 17.73 4.29 3.31
C LYS A 4 16.22 4.01 3.22
N GLU A 5 15.46 4.44 4.23
CA GLU A 5 14.00 4.33 4.23
C GLU A 5 13.38 5.15 3.09
N LEU A 6 13.85 6.39 2.91
CA LEU A 6 13.40 7.27 1.84
C LEU A 6 13.65 6.65 0.45
N SER A 7 14.85 6.12 0.21
CA SER A 7 15.20 5.45 -1.04
C SER A 7 14.30 4.24 -1.33
N LYS A 8 14.03 3.41 -0.30
CA LYS A 8 13.12 2.28 -0.41
C LYS A 8 11.71 2.73 -0.75
N LEU A 9 11.21 3.76 -0.06
CA LEU A 9 9.87 4.30 -0.23
C LEU A 9 9.65 4.84 -1.65
N ILE A 10 10.52 5.75 -2.12
CA ILE A 10 10.38 6.37 -3.44
C ILE A 10 10.55 5.36 -4.58
N THR A 11 11.46 4.40 -4.42
CA THR A 11 11.68 3.35 -5.43
C THR A 11 10.48 2.42 -5.53
N THR A 12 9.92 2.03 -4.39
CA THR A 12 8.75 1.15 -4.34
C THR A 12 7.53 1.85 -4.92
N GLY A 13 7.26 3.09 -4.52
CA GLY A 13 6.15 3.89 -5.06
C GLY A 13 6.23 4.07 -6.57
N ARG A 14 7.41 4.42 -7.11
CA ARG A 14 7.61 4.54 -8.57
C ARG A 14 7.41 3.22 -9.31
N LYS A 15 7.92 2.11 -8.78
CA LYS A 15 7.73 0.78 -9.36
C LYS A 15 6.25 0.39 -9.39
N LEU A 16 5.53 0.62 -8.29
CA LEU A 16 4.10 0.34 -8.19
C LEU A 16 3.30 1.19 -9.18
N LYS A 17 3.55 2.51 -9.24
CA LYS A 17 2.85 3.40 -10.17
C LYS A 17 3.07 2.99 -11.62
N LYS A 18 4.31 2.65 -11.99
CA LYS A 18 4.65 2.14 -13.32
C LYS A 18 3.93 0.81 -13.61
N PHE A 19 3.92 -0.11 -12.64
CA PHE A 19 3.24 -1.39 -12.80
C PHE A 19 1.74 -1.19 -13.09
N ILE A 20 1.04 -0.38 -12.30
CA ILE A 20 -0.40 -0.14 -12.46
C ILE A 20 -0.72 0.56 -13.78
N LYS A 21 0.08 1.58 -14.18
CA LYS A 21 -0.22 2.36 -15.39
C LYS A 21 0.22 1.73 -16.70
N GLU A 22 1.31 0.97 -16.69
CA GLU A 22 1.96 0.52 -17.93
C GLU A 22 1.98 -0.99 -18.06
N THR A 23 2.33 -1.72 -16.99
CA THR A 23 2.54 -3.17 -17.07
C THR A 23 1.23 -3.95 -16.95
N LEU A 24 0.40 -3.62 -15.96
CA LEU A 24 -0.85 -4.32 -15.68
C LEU A 24 -1.86 -4.24 -16.83
N PRO A 25 -2.06 -3.10 -17.52
CA PRO A 25 -2.94 -3.05 -18.69
C PRO A 25 -2.48 -3.98 -19.82
N LYS A 26 -1.17 -4.09 -20.06
CA LYS A 26 -0.62 -5.01 -21.08
C LYS A 26 -0.85 -6.47 -20.72
N ILE A 27 -0.69 -6.83 -19.44
CA ILE A 27 -1.00 -8.18 -18.93
C ILE A 27 -2.48 -8.51 -19.15
N ARG A 28 -3.38 -7.58 -18.79
CA ARG A 28 -4.82 -7.77 -18.98
C ARG A 28 -5.19 -7.89 -20.46
N GLU A 29 -4.60 -7.05 -21.31
CA GLU A 29 -4.81 -7.11 -22.76
C GLU A 29 -4.32 -8.44 -23.36
N GLU A 30 -3.13 -8.90 -22.95
CA GLU A 30 -2.59 -10.19 -23.39
C GLU A 30 -3.49 -11.36 -22.97
N TYR A 31 -3.94 -11.38 -21.71
CA TYR A 31 -4.88 -12.39 -21.21
C TYR A 31 -6.22 -12.40 -21.97
N GLN A 32 -6.73 -11.23 -22.36
CA GLN A 32 -7.98 -11.10 -23.12
C GLN A 32 -7.87 -11.55 -24.58
N ARG A 33 -6.67 -11.60 -25.17
CA ARG A 33 -6.47 -11.93 -26.60
C ARG A 33 -6.65 -13.41 -26.95
N HIS A 34 -6.94 -14.28 -25.98
CA HIS A 34 -7.28 -15.71 -26.15
C HIS A 34 -6.60 -16.41 -27.34
N GLY A 35 -5.32 -16.78 -27.19
CA GLY A 35 -4.55 -17.54 -28.17
C GLY A 35 -3.78 -18.70 -27.55
N ASN A 36 -3.20 -19.58 -28.39
CA ASN A 36 -2.38 -20.72 -27.94
C ASN A 36 -0.99 -20.33 -27.40
N ASN A 37 -0.63 -19.04 -27.44
CA ASN A 37 0.62 -18.49 -26.94
C ASN A 37 0.29 -17.23 -26.10
N GLY A 38 0.80 -17.13 -24.86
CA GLY A 38 0.62 -15.97 -23.98
C GLY A 38 0.19 -16.33 -22.55
N ILE A 39 -0.34 -15.35 -21.81
CA ILE A 39 -0.85 -15.51 -20.44
C ILE A 39 -2.14 -16.33 -20.44
N ASP A 40 -2.10 -17.54 -19.87
CA ASP A 40 -3.23 -18.47 -19.76
C ASP A 40 -4.16 -18.18 -18.57
N LYS A 41 -3.60 -17.61 -17.49
CA LYS A 41 -4.31 -17.31 -16.24
C LYS A 41 -3.90 -15.94 -15.72
N HIS A 42 -4.90 -15.10 -15.49
CA HIS A 42 -4.70 -13.82 -14.85
C HIS A 42 -5.88 -13.48 -13.95
N THR A 43 -5.55 -13.11 -12.71
CA THR A 43 -6.47 -12.49 -11.76
C THR A 43 -5.70 -11.41 -11.04
N ASP A 44 -6.31 -10.23 -10.94
CA ASP A 44 -5.77 -9.12 -10.17
C ASP A 44 -6.91 -8.46 -9.38
N GLY A 45 -6.66 -8.12 -8.12
CA GLY A 45 -7.66 -7.51 -7.24
C GLY A 45 -7.51 -7.92 -5.78
N PHE A 46 -8.43 -7.41 -4.96
CA PHE A 46 -8.54 -7.72 -3.54
C PHE A 46 -9.40 -8.96 -3.32
N GLY A 47 -8.98 -9.80 -2.37
CA GLY A 47 -9.68 -11.03 -2.03
C GLY A 47 -9.60 -11.33 -0.54
N ARG A 48 -10.38 -12.33 -0.10
CA ARG A 48 -10.43 -12.78 1.31
C ARG A 48 -9.33 -13.77 1.68
N ARG A 49 -8.52 -14.21 0.69
CA ARG A 49 -7.53 -15.26 0.86
C ARG A 49 -6.14 -14.67 0.79
N GLU A 50 -5.25 -15.22 1.61
CA GLU A 50 -3.83 -14.97 1.43
C GLU A 50 -3.35 -15.60 0.12
N SER A 51 -2.37 -14.96 -0.50
CA SER A 51 -1.79 -15.42 -1.74
C SER A 51 -0.27 -15.24 -1.72
N ILE A 52 0.42 -16.10 -2.46
CA ILE A 52 1.89 -16.06 -2.56
C ILE A 52 2.32 -14.75 -3.20
N GLN A 53 3.43 -14.17 -2.71
CA GLN A 53 4.01 -12.93 -3.23
C GLN A 53 2.99 -11.78 -3.40
N SER A 54 1.98 -11.75 -2.53
CA SER A 54 0.88 -10.78 -2.57
C SER A 54 0.98 -9.81 -1.39
N MET A 55 0.30 -8.66 -1.50
CA MET A 55 0.18 -7.69 -0.41
C MET A 55 -0.85 -8.19 0.62
N ASN A 56 -0.45 -9.17 1.43
CA ASN A 56 -1.29 -9.70 2.50
C ASN A 56 -1.33 -8.71 3.67
N ILE A 57 -2.52 -8.22 4.03
CA ILE A 57 -2.75 -7.36 5.20
C ILE A 57 -3.51 -8.18 6.24
N SER A 58 -2.79 -8.70 7.23
CA SER A 58 -3.40 -9.45 8.33
C SER A 58 -4.27 -8.54 9.19
N ASN A 59 -5.44 -9.03 9.59
CA ASN A 59 -6.37 -8.34 10.51
C ASN A 59 -6.91 -6.98 10.03
N LEU A 60 -7.06 -6.76 8.72
CA LEU A 60 -7.80 -5.59 8.23
C LEU A 60 -9.27 -5.67 8.66
N CYS A 61 -9.68 -4.74 9.52
CA CYS A 61 -11.04 -4.65 10.06
C CYS A 61 -11.53 -3.21 9.97
N TYR A 62 -12.79 -3.03 9.60
CA TYR A 62 -13.49 -1.76 9.81
C TYR A 62 -14.14 -1.80 11.19
N SER A 63 -13.65 -0.97 12.10
CA SER A 63 -14.14 -0.85 13.47
C SER A 63 -14.76 0.52 13.72
N SER A 64 -15.91 0.53 14.39
CA SER A 64 -16.52 1.73 14.97
C SER A 64 -17.04 1.37 16.35
N PHE A 65 -16.61 2.15 17.34
CA PHE A 65 -16.89 1.92 18.74
C PHE A 65 -17.14 3.24 19.46
N SER A 66 -18.17 3.28 20.30
CA SER A 66 -18.48 4.42 21.16
C SER A 66 -18.53 4.02 22.63
N GLY A 67 -18.10 4.94 23.49
CA GLY A 67 -18.18 4.84 24.95
C GLY A 67 -18.89 6.06 25.54
N SER A 68 -19.23 5.99 26.82
CA SER A 68 -19.86 7.11 27.56
C SER A 68 -18.93 7.65 28.64
N CYS A 69 -18.88 8.97 28.80
CA CYS A 69 -18.06 9.62 29.82
C CYS A 69 -18.43 9.11 31.22
N GLY A 70 -17.44 8.67 31.99
CA GLY A 70 -17.63 8.10 33.33
C GLY A 70 -17.91 6.59 33.35
N SER A 71 -17.97 5.93 32.20
CA SER A 71 -18.01 4.46 32.08
C SER A 71 -16.71 3.92 31.47
N GLY A 72 -16.32 2.71 31.87
CA GLY A 72 -15.22 1.95 31.25
C GLY A 72 -15.65 1.12 30.04
N ASP A 73 -16.96 1.02 29.78
CA ASP A 73 -17.50 0.17 28.72
C ASP A 73 -17.40 0.83 27.35
N THR A 74 -17.16 0.01 26.33
CA THR A 74 -17.14 0.42 24.92
C THR A 74 -18.00 -0.54 24.12
N TYR A 75 -18.87 -0.01 23.26
CA TYR A 75 -19.81 -0.79 22.46
C TYR A 75 -19.58 -0.54 20.97
N SER A 76 -19.82 -1.55 20.15
CA SER A 76 -19.70 -1.42 18.70
C SER A 76 -20.89 -0.66 18.12
N ASP A 77 -20.61 0.38 17.35
CA ASP A 77 -21.63 1.19 16.67
C ASP A 77 -22.32 0.43 15.53
N ILE A 78 -21.69 -0.66 15.06
CA ILE A 78 -22.13 -1.48 13.93
C ILE A 78 -22.54 -2.88 14.35
N ALA A 79 -22.71 -3.13 15.66
CA ALA A 79 -23.03 -4.46 16.22
C ALA A 79 -24.26 -5.12 15.59
N ASN A 80 -25.24 -4.32 15.17
CA ASN A 80 -26.51 -4.79 14.62
C ASN A 80 -26.54 -4.84 13.08
N MET A 81 -25.40 -4.65 12.41
CA MET A 81 -25.30 -4.71 10.95
C MET A 81 -24.84 -6.10 10.49
N ASP A 82 -25.26 -6.50 9.28
CA ASP A 82 -24.76 -7.71 8.64
C ASP A 82 -23.32 -7.49 8.15
N THR A 83 -22.37 -7.82 9.02
CA THR A 83 -20.94 -7.63 8.73
C THR A 83 -20.44 -8.51 7.57
N ASP A 84 -21.10 -9.63 7.27
CA ASP A 84 -20.68 -10.49 6.16
C ASP A 84 -21.11 -9.91 4.81
N LEU A 85 -22.31 -9.35 4.75
CA LEU A 85 -22.78 -8.56 3.61
C LEU A 85 -21.91 -7.32 3.39
N MET A 86 -21.58 -6.59 4.47
CA MET A 86 -20.66 -5.45 4.41
C MET A 86 -19.30 -5.85 3.82
N LYS A 87 -18.70 -6.96 4.29
CA LYS A 87 -17.43 -7.47 3.76
C LYS A 87 -17.53 -7.79 2.27
N GLU A 88 -18.63 -8.40 1.83
CA GLU A 88 -18.84 -8.71 0.41
C GLU A 88 -18.87 -7.46 -0.46
N TYR A 89 -19.71 -6.48 -0.10
CA TYR A 89 -19.81 -5.24 -0.86
C TYR A 89 -18.55 -4.39 -0.76
N PHE A 90 -17.85 -4.40 0.37
CA PHE A 90 -16.56 -3.74 0.52
C PHE A 90 -15.53 -4.30 -0.47
N ILE A 91 -15.39 -5.62 -0.56
CA ILE A 91 -14.46 -6.25 -1.53
C ILE A 91 -14.89 -5.96 -2.98
N ARG A 92 -16.20 -5.97 -3.27
CA ARG A 92 -16.70 -5.59 -4.61
C ARG A 92 -16.34 -4.14 -4.95
N TYR A 93 -16.54 -3.21 -4.01
CA TYR A 93 -16.21 -1.80 -4.18
C TYR A 93 -14.69 -1.60 -4.35
N LEU A 94 -13.88 -2.20 -3.49
CA LEU A 94 -12.41 -2.15 -3.62
C LEU A 94 -11.94 -2.64 -5.00
N ASN A 95 -12.54 -3.71 -5.53
CA ASN A 95 -12.20 -4.22 -6.85
C ASN A 95 -12.68 -3.34 -8.00
N GLY A 96 -13.77 -2.59 -7.83
CA GLY A 96 -14.20 -1.56 -8.78
C GLY A 96 -13.24 -0.38 -8.86
N HIS A 97 -12.54 -0.08 -7.75
CA HIS A 97 -11.60 1.04 -7.63
C HIS A 97 -10.12 0.60 -7.51
N LYS A 98 -9.80 -0.67 -7.81
CA LYS A 98 -8.48 -1.24 -7.46
C LYS A 98 -7.30 -0.51 -8.08
N ASP A 99 -7.40 -0.07 -9.33
CA ASP A 99 -6.31 0.62 -10.02
C ASP A 99 -6.09 2.01 -9.42
N GLU A 100 -7.17 2.73 -9.14
CA GLU A 100 -7.16 4.04 -8.49
C GLU A 100 -6.58 3.94 -7.07
N ILE A 101 -7.00 2.94 -6.28
CA ILE A 101 -6.49 2.69 -4.94
C ILE A 101 -4.98 2.41 -4.99
N MET A 102 -4.53 1.51 -5.86
CA MET A 102 -3.11 1.14 -5.93
C MET A 102 -2.24 2.27 -6.51
N GLU A 103 -2.78 3.09 -7.43
CA GLU A 103 -2.11 4.33 -7.85
C GLU A 103 -2.03 5.33 -6.69
N GLY A 104 -3.12 5.52 -5.93
CA GLY A 104 -3.15 6.40 -4.77
C GLY A 104 -2.15 5.99 -3.69
N VAL A 105 -1.99 4.69 -3.43
CA VAL A 105 -0.95 4.15 -2.55
C VAL A 105 0.45 4.48 -3.08
N ALA A 106 0.68 4.35 -4.38
CA ALA A 106 1.95 4.68 -4.99
C ALA A 106 2.29 6.17 -4.87
N ASP A 107 1.31 7.04 -5.08
CA ASP A 107 1.46 8.48 -4.93
C ASP A 107 1.66 8.91 -3.49
N LEU A 108 0.97 8.26 -2.54
CA LEU A 108 1.21 8.48 -1.11
C LEU A 108 2.67 8.19 -0.76
N MET A 109 3.21 7.05 -1.20
CA MET A 109 4.63 6.71 -0.98
C MET A 109 5.58 7.75 -1.58
N ILE A 110 5.33 8.17 -2.83
CA ILE A 110 6.20 9.14 -3.52
C ILE A 110 6.13 10.51 -2.84
N ASN A 111 4.95 10.95 -2.43
CA ASN A 111 4.76 12.26 -1.81
C ASN A 111 5.35 12.29 -0.40
N ASP A 112 5.18 11.21 0.38
CA ASP A 112 5.81 11.09 1.70
C ASP A 112 7.34 11.04 1.61
N ALA A 113 7.89 10.39 0.58
CA ALA A 113 9.33 10.46 0.33
C ALA A 113 9.80 11.88 -0.03
N LYS A 114 9.01 12.63 -0.82
CA LYS A 114 9.35 14.02 -1.17
C LYS A 114 9.28 14.96 0.04
N SER A 115 8.25 14.84 0.87
CA SER A 115 8.10 15.69 2.07
C SER A 115 9.22 15.46 3.10
N ASN A 116 9.80 14.27 3.12
CA ASN A 116 10.88 13.91 4.04
C ASN A 116 12.30 14.04 3.45
N GLN A 117 12.44 14.55 2.22
CA GLN A 117 13.73 14.62 1.51
C GLN A 117 14.79 15.43 2.26
N GLU A 118 14.45 16.61 2.77
CA GLU A 118 15.40 17.50 3.45
C GLU A 118 15.97 16.85 4.72
N ASN A 119 15.12 16.17 5.50
CA ASN A 119 15.52 15.47 6.72
C ASN A 119 16.52 14.34 6.41
N ALA A 120 16.30 13.58 5.33
CA ALA A 120 17.20 12.52 4.91
C ALA A 120 18.55 13.04 4.39
N ILE A 121 18.55 14.18 3.68
CA ILE A 121 19.80 14.82 3.23
C ILE A 121 20.61 15.28 4.44
N LYS A 122 19.96 15.92 5.42
CA LYS A 122 20.62 16.37 6.64
C LYS A 122 21.27 15.23 7.41
N GLU A 123 20.60 14.09 7.54
CA GLU A 123 21.17 12.88 8.16
C GLU A 123 22.45 12.41 7.44
N ILE A 124 22.46 12.38 6.09
CA ILE A 124 23.65 12.00 5.32
C ILE A 124 24.81 12.98 5.59
N ASP A 125 24.52 14.27 5.61
CA ASP A 125 25.54 15.30 5.85
C ASP A 125 26.14 15.19 7.26
N GLU A 126 25.29 14.95 8.27
CA GLU A 126 25.75 14.71 9.65
C GLU A 126 26.62 13.45 9.74
N TYR A 127 26.24 12.37 9.06
CA TYR A 127 27.03 11.14 9.02
C TYR A 127 28.37 11.34 8.31
N LYS A 128 28.37 12.03 7.17
CA LYS A 128 29.58 12.40 6.42
C LYS A 128 30.54 13.22 7.31
N ASN A 129 30.02 14.25 7.99
CA ASN A 129 30.83 15.12 8.84
C ASN A 129 31.43 14.35 10.02
N SER A 130 30.68 13.40 10.59
CA SER A 130 31.16 12.55 11.68
C SER A 130 32.26 11.60 11.22
N LEU A 131 32.10 11.00 10.04
CA LEU A 131 33.10 10.11 9.45
C LEU A 131 34.40 10.83 9.07
N LEU A 132 34.31 12.08 8.58
CA LEU A 132 35.49 12.89 8.29
C LEU A 132 36.30 13.19 9.54
N LYS A 133 35.65 13.57 10.65
CA LYS A 133 36.34 13.80 11.93
C LYS A 133 37.10 12.57 12.42
N LEU A 134 36.50 11.39 12.32
CA LEU A 134 37.14 10.13 12.71
C LEU A 134 38.36 9.76 11.86
N LEU A 135 38.48 10.29 10.64
CA LEU A 135 39.61 10.05 9.75
C LEU A 135 40.72 11.11 9.88
N GLU A 136 40.42 12.24 10.52
CA GLU A 136 41.38 13.32 10.82
C GLU A 136 42.09 13.08 12.18
N GLU A 137 41.57 12.17 13.00
CA GLU A 137 42.20 11.63 14.23
C GLU A 137 43.14 10.44 13.94
#